data_AF-A0A927RTM6-F1
#
_entry.id   AF-A0A927RTM6-F1
#
_cell.length_a   1.000
_cell.length_b   1.000
_cell.length_c   1.000
_cell.angle_alpha   90.00
_cell.angle_beta   90.00
_cell.angle_gamma   90.00
#
_symmetry.space_group_name_H-M   'P 1'
#
loop_
_entity.id
_entity.type
_entity.pdbx_description
1 polymer ?
#
loop_
_entity_poly.entity_id
_entity_poly.type
_entity_poly.pdbx_seq_one_letter_code
_entity_poly.pdbx_strand_id
1 'polypeptide(L)' 'MRGNETFDDLLKAALNGNEFAMDCVLQQIDPIVRNNSIVNKGFDEDLYQIILMRVIQGIRKFEIRDEN' A
#
# COMPACT_ATOMS: atom_id res chain seq x y z
N MET A 1 -18.86 -4.12 2.18
CA MET A 1 -18.04 -4.15 3.41
C MET A 1 -18.48 -3.00 4.33
N ARG A 2 -18.40 -3.20 5.65
CA ARG A 2 -18.90 -2.23 6.66
C ARG A 2 -17.77 -1.23 6.95
N GLY A 3 -18.06 0.07 6.87
CA GLY A 3 -17.08 1.16 6.86
C GLY A 3 -16.30 1.42 8.16
N ASN A 4 -15.63 0.43 8.75
CA ASN A 4 -14.78 0.57 9.95
C ASN A 4 -13.58 -0.40 9.99
N GLU A 5 -13.14 -0.94 8.85
CA GLU A 5 -11.96 -1.82 8.80
C GLU A 5 -10.68 -0.99 9.00
N THR A 6 -9.84 -1.38 9.96
CA THR A 6 -8.58 -0.68 10.24
C THR A 6 -7.54 -0.99 9.15
N PHE A 7 -6.48 -0.19 9.07
CA PHE A 7 -5.36 -0.48 8.16
C PHE A 7 -4.77 -1.88 8.42
N ASP A 8 -4.69 -2.29 9.70
CA ASP A 8 -4.18 -3.61 10.09
C ASP A 8 -5.09 -4.74 9.58
N ASP A 9 -6.41 -4.59 9.70
CA ASP A 9 -7.37 -5.56 9.18
C ASP A 9 -7.27 -5.71 7.66
N LEU A 10 -7.15 -4.58 6.96
CA LEU A 10 -7.00 -4.55 5.50
C LEU A 10 -5.66 -5.15 5.07
N LEU A 11 -4.57 -4.85 5.78
CA LEU A 11 -3.26 -5.43 5.50
C LEU A 11 -3.27 -6.94 5.70
N LYS A 12 -3.84 -7.44 6.81
CA LYS A 12 -4.02 -8.87 7.07
C LYS A 12 -4.83 -9.56 5.98
N ALA A 13 -5.93 -8.94 5.53
CA ALA A 13 -6.74 -9.48 4.44
C ALA A 13 -5.97 -9.48 3.10
N ALA A 14 -5.23 -8.41 2.81
CA ALA A 14 -4.42 -8.28 1.60
C ALA A 14 -3.29 -9.34 1.54
N LEU A 15 -2.64 -9.62 2.67
CA LEU A 15 -1.64 -10.69 2.79
C LEU A 15 -2.22 -12.09 2.50
N ASN A 16 -3.51 -12.29 2.78
CA ASN A 16 -4.23 -13.53 2.48
C ASN A 16 -4.81 -13.57 1.06
N GLY A 17 -4.43 -12.62 0.18
CA GLY A 17 -4.83 -12.61 -1.22
C GLY A 17 -6.16 -11.89 -1.51
N ASN A 18 -6.72 -11.12 -0.57
CA ASN A 18 -7.92 -10.33 -0.82
C ASN A 18 -7.58 -9.09 -1.66
N GLU A 19 -7.95 -9.11 -2.95
CA GLU A 19 -7.70 -8.03 -3.90
C GLU A 19 -8.35 -6.71 -3.50
N PHE A 20 -9.58 -6.73 -2.99
CA PHE A 20 -10.25 -5.53 -2.51
C PHE A 20 -9.50 -4.90 -1.34
N ALA A 21 -9.03 -5.72 -0.40
CA ALA A 21 -8.25 -5.23 0.73
C ALA A 21 -6.90 -4.65 0.27
N MET A 22 -6.25 -5.27 -0.72
CA MET A 22 -5.06 -4.72 -1.36
C MET A 22 -5.35 -3.34 -1.96
N ASP A 23 -6.42 -3.18 -2.73
CA ASP A 23 -6.81 -1.90 -3.31
C ASP A 23 -7.05 -0.83 -2.23
N CYS A 24 -7.73 -1.18 -1.13
CA CYS A 24 -7.92 -0.26 -0.01
C CYS A 24 -6.60 0.14 0.68
N VAL A 25 -5.66 -0.80 0.85
CA VAL A 25 -4.32 -0.50 1.37
C VAL A 25 -3.59 0.46 0.42
N LEU A 26 -3.61 0.17 -0.89
CA LEU A 26 -2.97 1.00 -1.91
C LEU A 26 -3.56 2.43 -1.96
N GLN A 27 -4.88 2.57 -1.84
CA GLN A 27 -5.53 3.88 -1.76
C GLN A 27 -5.11 4.68 -0.52
N GLN A 28 -4.92 4.03 0.63
CA GLN A 28 -4.48 4.72 1.84
C GLN A 28 -3.03 5.21 1.77
N ILE A 29 -2.16 4.49 1.06
CA ILE A 29 -0.75 4.88 0.90
C ILE A 29 -0.50 5.81 -0.31
N ASP A 30 -1.45 5.92 -1.25
CA ASP A 30 -1.31 6.71 -2.49
C ASP A 30 -0.81 8.15 -2.25
N PRO A 31 -1.30 8.90 -1.22
CA PRO A 31 -0.78 10.24 -0.95
C PRO A 31 0.73 10.26 -0.66
N ILE A 32 1.24 9.24 0.05
CA ILE A 32 2.67 9.11 0.36
C ILE A 32 3.44 8.76 -0.91
N VAL A 33 2.94 7.82 -1.72
CA VAL A 33 3.57 7.42 -2.98
C VAL A 33 3.65 8.63 -3.93
N ARG A 34 2.55 9.36 -4.12
CA ARG A 34 2.50 10.56 -4.97
C ARG A 34 3.45 11.65 -4.51
N ASN A 35 3.50 11.95 -3.21
CA ASN A 35 4.40 12.97 -2.68
C ASN A 35 5.88 12.61 -2.91
N ASN A 36 6.23 11.33 -2.80
CA ASN A 36 7.59 10.85 -3.06
C ASN A 36 7.90 10.70 -4.56
N SER A 37 6.93 10.95 -5.43
CA SER A 37 7.09 10.91 -6.89
C SER A 37 7.27 12.30 -7.50
N ILE A 38 7.43 13.35 -6.68
CA ILE A 38 7.65 14.71 -7.15
C ILE A 38 9.14 15.00 -7.22
N VAL A 39 9.65 15.24 -8.44
CA VAL A 39 11.05 15.60 -8.70
C VAL A 39 11.08 16.93 -9.44
N ASN A 40 11.91 17.88 -9.01
CA ASN A 40 12.02 19.20 -9.64
C ASN A 40 10.67 19.93 -9.83
N LYS A 41 9.75 19.79 -8.85
CA LYS A 41 8.38 20.33 -8.87
C LYS A 41 7.43 19.68 -9.90
N GLY A 42 7.87 18.67 -10.64
CA GLY A 42 7.04 17.88 -11.54
C GLY A 42 6.69 16.52 -10.93
N PHE A 43 5.51 16.01 -11.24
CA PHE A 43 5.16 14.62 -10.96
C PHE A 43 5.86 13.72 -11.99
N ASP A 44 6.62 12.75 -11.49
CA ASP A 44 7.30 11.74 -12.30
C ASP A 44 6.49 10.44 -12.24
N GLU A 45 5.84 10.10 -13.35
CA GLU A 45 4.96 8.93 -13.44
C GLU A 45 5.74 7.62 -13.37
N ASP A 46 6.93 7.57 -13.96
CA ASP A 46 7.78 6.38 -13.92
C ASP A 46 8.25 6.12 -12.48
N LEU A 47 8.64 7.19 -11.76
CA LEU A 47 8.99 7.10 -10.35
C LEU A 47 7.80 6.64 -9.50
N TYR A 48 6.61 7.17 -9.75
CA TYR A 48 5.38 6.72 -9.08
C TYR A 48 5.14 5.23 -9.27
N GLN A 49 5.23 4.73 -10.51
CA GLN A 49 5.05 3.31 -10.80
C GLN A 49 6.14 2.45 -10.13
N ILE A 50 7.39 2.89 -10.11
CA ILE A 50 8.50 2.20 -9.43
C ILE A 50 8.25 2.12 -7.93
N ILE A 51 7.85 3.22 -7.29
CA ILE A 51 7.57 3.24 -5.84
C ILE A 51 6.38 2.33 -5.54
N LEU A 52 5.29 2.44 -6.29
CA LEU A 52 4.10 1.61 -6.12
C LEU A 52 4.43 0.12 -6.25
N MET A 53 5.20 -0.27 -7.26
CA MET A 53 5.64 -1.65 -7.45
C MET A 53 6.47 -2.15 -6.25
N ARG A 54 7.38 -1.32 -5.72
CA ARG A 54 8.16 -1.67 -4.53
C ARG A 54 7.28 -1.83 -3.29
N VAL A 55 6.26 -1.00 -3.12
CA VAL A 55 5.34 -1.14 -2.00
C VAL A 55 4.54 -2.44 -2.11
N ILE A 56 3.99 -2.76 -3.29
CA ILE A 56 3.27 -4.03 -3.51
C ILE A 56 4.17 -5.23 -3.19
N GLN A 57 5.43 -5.20 -3.63
CA GLN A 57 6.41 -6.25 -3.31
C GLN A 57 6.72 -6.31 -1.81
N GLY A 58 6.79 -5.15 -1.13
CA GLY A 58 7.00 -5.05 0.30
C GLY A 58 5.84 -5.64 1.10
N ILE A 59 4.60 -5.29 0.73
CA ILE A 59 3.39 -5.85 1.33
C ILE A 59 3.38 -7.38 1.19
N ARG A 60 3.64 -7.92 -0.01
CA ARG A 60 3.66 -9.39 -0.22
C ARG A 60 4.70 -10.14 0.61
N LYS A 61 5.74 -9.47 1.08
CA LYS A 61 6.81 -10.03 1.92
C LYS A 61 6.64 -9.68 3.40
N PHE A 62 5.60 -8.93 3.74
CA PHE A 62 5.40 -8.47 5.10
C PHE A 62 4.91 -9.62 5.98
N GLU A 63 5.57 -9.81 7.12
CA GLU A 63 5.23 -10.81 8.11
C GLU A 63 4.73 -10.09 9.36
N ILE A 64 3.49 -10.36 9.76
CA ILE A 64 2.96 -9.90 11.03
C ILE A 64 3.50 -10.84 12.10
N ARG A 65 4.27 -10.28 13.04
CA ARG A 65 4.72 -11.01 14.22
C ARG A 65 3.76 -10.70 15.35
N ASP A 66 3.10 -11.72 15.87
CA ASP A 66 2.36 -11.60 17.12
C ASP A 66 3.38 -11.53 18.26
N GLU A 67 3.44 -10.38 18.93
CA GLU A 67 4.16 -10.25 20.20
C GLU A 67 3.33 -10.98 21.27
N ASN A 68 3.74 -12.20 21.61
CA ASN A 68 3.21 -12.97 22.75
C ASN A 68 3.66 -12.37 24.09
#